data_AF-A0A6P7XPH6-F1
#
_entry.id   AF-A0A6P7XPH6-F1
#
_cell.length_a   1.000
_cell.length_b   1.000
_cell.length_c   1.000
_cell.angle_alpha   90.00
_cell.angle_beta   90.00
_cell.angle_gamma   90.00
#
_symmetry.space_group_name_H-M   'P 1'
#
loop_
_entity.id
_entity.type
_entity.pdbx_description
1 polymer ?
#
loop_
_entity_poly.entity_id
_entity_poly.type
_entity_poly.pdbx_seq_one_letter_code
_entity_poly.pdbx_strand_id
1 'polypeptide(L)'
;MITCLIASLARRDGIVEPIPLTIKTGRCGIGHEELQKRKAEEKLENYRRKIQVRKEAETQEADHFRLRFKNKQEERKIDGDLRKSQRACLHLDEEKGINDPQEKWYWPVAEQPEDENEEEEDTKDDEVEELSSLEKLEALTAYLRKEHFYCIWCGTAYQDNEDLLSNCPGDCSADHD
;
A
#
# COMPACT_ATOMS: atom_id res chain seq x y z
N MET A 1 -24.73 -84.58 -6.38
CA MET A 1 -24.61 -83.27 -7.07
C MET A 1 -25.90 -82.50 -6.87
N ILE A 2 -25.77 -81.17 -6.78
CA ILE A 2 -26.81 -80.15 -6.66
C ILE A 2 -27.23 -79.81 -5.22
N THR A 3 -26.38 -78.97 -4.63
CA THR A 3 -26.64 -78.02 -3.55
C THR A 3 -27.81 -77.09 -3.91
N CYS A 4 -28.84 -77.03 -3.07
CA CYS A 4 -29.79 -75.92 -3.05
C CYS A 4 -29.64 -75.17 -1.73
N LEU A 5 -28.81 -74.12 -1.75
CA LEU A 5 -28.86 -73.03 -0.80
C LEU A 5 -30.25 -72.40 -0.87
N ILE A 6 -31.09 -72.65 0.13
CA ILE A 6 -32.28 -71.81 0.35
C ILE A 6 -31.83 -70.75 1.34
N ALA A 7 -31.67 -69.54 0.82
CA ALA A 7 -31.35 -68.34 1.56
C ALA A 7 -32.25 -68.20 2.79
N SER A 8 -31.64 -67.91 3.96
CA SER A 8 -32.36 -67.40 5.13
C SER A 8 -33.04 -66.09 4.74
N LEU A 9 -34.31 -66.19 4.34
CA LEU A 9 -35.25 -65.08 4.35
C LEU A 9 -35.42 -64.67 5.80
N ALA A 10 -34.76 -63.57 6.19
CA ALA A 10 -35.06 -62.86 7.41
C ALA A 10 -36.58 -62.71 7.50
N ARG A 11 -37.20 -63.41 8.46
CA ARG A 11 -38.58 -63.14 8.86
C ARG A 11 -38.60 -61.67 9.22
N ARG A 12 -39.31 -60.87 8.43
CA ARG A 12 -39.72 -59.53 8.82
C ARG A 12 -40.74 -59.71 9.93
N ASP A 13 -40.26 -59.92 11.15
CA ASP A 13 -41.10 -59.68 12.31
C ASP A 13 -41.46 -58.20 12.23
N GLY A 14 -42.74 -57.93 11.90
CA GLY A 14 -43.27 -56.57 11.85
C GLY A 14 -43.06 -55.89 13.19
N ILE A 15 -43.04 -54.56 13.22
CA ILE A 15 -42.85 -53.80 14.46
C ILE A 15 -43.90 -54.27 15.47
N VAL A 16 -43.47 -55.05 16.47
CA VAL A 16 -44.35 -55.71 17.45
C VAL A 16 -44.83 -54.71 18.50
N GLU A 17 -44.08 -53.62 18.65
CA GLU A 17 -44.40 -52.51 19.53
C GLU A 17 -45.06 -51.38 18.71
N PRO A 18 -46.13 -50.77 19.22
CA PRO A 18 -46.79 -49.67 18.51
C PRO A 18 -45.82 -48.53 18.27
N ILE A 19 -45.84 -47.97 17.05
CA ILE A 19 -45.05 -46.78 16.71
C ILE A 19 -45.35 -45.68 17.74
N PRO A 20 -44.35 -45.17 18.48
CA PRO A 20 -44.57 -44.15 19.49
C PRO A 20 -45.23 -42.92 18.87
N LEU A 21 -46.48 -42.64 19.26
CA LEU A 21 -47.24 -41.50 18.77
C LEU A 21 -46.71 -40.23 19.43
N THR A 22 -45.91 -39.47 18.69
CA THR A 22 -45.52 -38.12 19.13
C THR A 22 -46.68 -37.17 18.84
N ILE A 23 -47.56 -36.97 19.83
CA ILE A 23 -48.72 -36.07 19.71
C ILE A 23 -48.21 -34.63 19.67
N LYS A 24 -48.11 -34.05 18.48
CA LYS A 24 -47.80 -32.62 18.30
C LYS A 24 -49.05 -31.82 18.65
N THR A 25 -48.95 -30.93 19.64
CA THR A 25 -50.04 -30.06 20.11
C THR A 25 -50.29 -28.84 19.20
N GLY A 26 -49.46 -28.62 18.18
CA GLY A 26 -49.57 -27.54 17.22
C GLY A 26 -50.36 -27.90 15.95
N ARG A 27 -50.89 -26.88 15.26
CA ARG A 27 -51.61 -27.00 13.97
C ARG A 27 -50.71 -26.91 12.73
N CYS A 28 -49.39 -27.01 12.90
CA CYS A 28 -48.44 -26.94 11.80
C CYS A 28 -48.21 -28.32 11.15
N GLY A 29 -48.03 -28.36 9.83
CA GLY A 29 -47.75 -29.59 9.09
C GLY A 29 -46.46 -30.28 9.56
N ILE A 30 -46.42 -31.61 9.42
CA ILE A 30 -45.22 -32.41 9.72
C ILE A 30 -44.09 -31.96 8.79
N GLY A 31 -42.96 -31.48 9.34
CA GLY A 31 -41.81 -30.94 8.58
C GLY A 31 -41.81 -29.41 8.37
N HIS A 32 -42.89 -28.70 8.70
CA HIS A 32 -42.97 -27.24 8.54
C HIS A 32 -42.03 -26.49 9.50
N GLU A 33 -41.87 -27.00 10.71
CA GLU A 33 -40.99 -26.46 11.75
C GLU A 33 -39.50 -26.54 11.33
N GLU A 34 -39.09 -27.65 10.72
CA GLU A 34 -37.71 -27.83 10.23
C GLU A 34 -37.43 -26.93 9.02
N LEU A 35 -38.38 -26.78 8.10
CA LEU A 35 -38.28 -25.82 7.00
C LEU A 35 -38.19 -24.36 7.51
N GLN A 36 -38.97 -24.00 8.52
CA GLN A 36 -38.90 -22.69 9.16
C GLN A 36 -37.53 -22.46 9.82
N LYS A 37 -37.03 -23.45 10.56
CA LYS A 37 -35.69 -23.41 11.19
C LYS A 37 -34.59 -23.20 10.16
N ARG A 38 -34.57 -24.01 9.08
CA ARG A 38 -33.60 -23.88 7.98
C ARG A 38 -33.65 -22.49 7.34
N LYS A 39 -34.85 -21.96 7.08
CA LYS A 39 -35.03 -20.62 6.51
C LYS A 39 -34.58 -19.51 7.46
N ALA A 40 -34.73 -19.69 8.76
CA ALA A 40 -34.24 -18.74 9.77
C ALA A 40 -32.71 -18.77 9.86
N GLU A 41 -32.09 -19.95 9.82
CA GLU A 41 -30.63 -20.14 9.81
C GLU A 41 -30.00 -19.51 8.55
N GLU A 42 -30.57 -19.77 7.37
CA GLU A 42 -30.11 -19.18 6.11
C GLU A 42 -30.19 -17.64 6.13
N LYS A 43 -31.26 -17.08 6.69
CA LYS A 43 -31.40 -15.62 6.86
C LYS A 43 -30.34 -15.06 7.80
N LEU A 44 -30.05 -15.75 8.90
CA LEU A 44 -29.03 -15.33 9.85
C LEU A 44 -27.63 -15.39 9.23
N GLU A 45 -27.33 -16.44 8.48
CA GLU A 45 -26.06 -16.57 7.76
C GLU A 45 -25.90 -15.46 6.73
N ASN A 46 -26.93 -15.20 5.92
CA ASN A 46 -26.93 -14.12 4.94
C ASN A 46 -26.75 -12.74 5.62
N TYR A 47 -27.36 -12.52 6.79
CA TYR A 47 -27.17 -11.30 7.56
C TYR A 47 -25.72 -11.17 8.04
N ARG A 48 -25.14 -12.24 8.61
CA ARG A 48 -23.73 -12.27 9.03
C ARG A 48 -22.78 -11.99 7.88
N ARG A 49 -23.00 -12.63 6.72
CA ARG A 49 -22.21 -12.41 5.50
C ARG A 49 -22.27 -10.96 5.05
N LYS A 50 -23.45 -10.34 5.05
CA LYS A 50 -23.61 -8.91 4.70
C LYS A 50 -22.87 -7.98 5.66
N ILE A 51 -22.95 -8.24 6.97
CA ILE A 51 -22.21 -7.45 7.97
C ILE A 51 -20.70 -7.61 7.78
N GLN A 52 -20.22 -8.83 7.52
CA GLN A 52 -18.81 -9.09 7.29
C GLN A 52 -18.29 -8.36 6.04
N VAL A 53 -18.98 -8.50 4.90
CA VAL A 53 -18.61 -7.80 3.65
C VAL A 53 -18.59 -6.29 3.84
N ARG A 54 -19.58 -5.74 4.56
CA ARG A 54 -19.62 -4.30 4.86
C ARG A 54 -18.43 -3.88 5.73
N LYS A 55 -18.14 -4.64 6.78
CA LYS A 55 -17.01 -4.37 7.68
C LYS A 55 -15.67 -4.44 6.93
N GLU A 56 -15.50 -5.43 6.06
CA GLU A 56 -14.33 -5.58 5.20
C GLU A 56 -14.17 -4.38 4.25
N ALA A 57 -15.26 -3.95 3.60
CA ALA A 57 -15.25 -2.77 2.75
C ALA A 57 -14.88 -1.50 3.52
N GLU A 58 -15.46 -1.28 4.71
CA GLU A 58 -15.11 -0.15 5.59
C GLU A 58 -13.63 -0.19 6.01
N THR A 59 -13.08 -1.37 6.33
CA THR A 59 -11.65 -1.51 6.66
C THR A 59 -10.75 -1.25 5.45
N GLN A 60 -11.12 -1.75 4.27
CA GLN A 60 -10.37 -1.52 3.04
C GLN A 60 -10.34 -0.04 2.68
N GLU A 61 -11.47 0.66 2.81
CA GLU A 61 -11.55 2.10 2.56
C GLU A 61 -10.66 2.88 3.54
N ALA A 62 -10.69 2.55 4.82
CA ALA A 62 -9.82 3.16 5.82
C ALA A 62 -8.33 2.93 5.51
N ASP A 63 -7.96 1.73 5.09
CA ASP A 63 -6.57 1.40 4.74
C ASP A 63 -6.12 2.13 3.45
N HIS A 64 -6.99 2.23 2.44
CA HIS A 64 -6.73 3.03 1.24
C HIS A 64 -6.49 4.50 1.55
N PHE A 65 -7.31 5.07 2.45
CA PHE A 65 -7.12 6.46 2.89
C PHE A 65 -5.76 6.66 3.59
N ARG A 66 -5.41 5.76 4.51
CA ARG A 66 -4.12 5.81 5.23
C ARG A 66 -2.93 5.68 4.26
N LEU A 67 -3.03 4.81 3.26
CA LEU A 67 -2.01 4.66 2.24
C LEU A 67 -1.82 5.93 1.43
N ARG A 68 -2.91 6.55 0.94
CA ARG A 68 -2.86 7.82 0.19
C ARG A 68 -2.22 8.94 1.03
N PHE A 69 -2.58 9.02 2.30
CA PHE A 69 -2.00 10.00 3.20
C PHE A 69 -0.49 9.77 3.39
N LYS A 70 -0.07 8.53 3.63
CA LYS A 70 1.34 8.15 3.79
C LYS A 70 2.14 8.50 2.52
N ASN A 71 1.69 8.08 1.35
CA ASN A 71 2.39 8.34 0.09
C ASN A 71 2.54 9.84 -0.18
N LYS A 72 1.49 10.63 0.05
CA LYS A 72 1.55 12.09 -0.11
C LYS A 72 2.55 12.76 0.83
N GLN A 73 2.69 12.23 2.05
CA GLN A 73 3.69 12.72 3.00
C GLN A 73 5.11 12.32 2.58
N GLU A 74 5.30 11.11 2.03
CA GLU A 74 6.59 10.66 1.48
C GLU A 74 7.00 11.52 0.27
N GLU A 75 6.09 11.77 -0.68
CA GLU A 75 6.31 12.66 -1.82
C GLU A 75 6.74 14.07 -1.37
N ARG A 76 6.07 14.63 -0.35
CA ARG A 76 6.45 15.92 0.24
C ARG A 76 7.82 15.90 0.91
N LYS A 77 8.20 14.79 1.55
CA LYS A 77 9.53 14.64 2.16
C LYS A 77 10.60 14.64 1.06
N ILE A 78 10.39 13.85 0.00
CA ILE A 78 11.28 13.77 -1.17
C ILE A 78 11.44 15.14 -1.81
N ASP A 79 10.35 15.84 -2.10
CA ASP A 79 10.35 17.17 -2.71
C ASP A 79 11.01 18.23 -1.80
N GLY A 80 10.78 18.16 -0.49
CA GLY A 80 11.46 19.00 0.49
C GLY A 80 12.97 18.76 0.53
N ASP A 81 13.41 17.51 0.51
CA ASP A 81 14.82 17.14 0.52
C ASP A 81 15.50 17.48 -0.81
N LEU A 82 14.78 17.37 -1.93
CA LEU A 82 15.26 17.81 -3.25
C LEU A 82 15.54 19.32 -3.25
N ARG A 83 14.61 20.15 -2.77
CA ARG A 83 14.82 21.60 -2.69
C ARG A 83 16.01 21.97 -1.80
N LYS A 84 16.18 21.30 -0.66
CA LYS A 84 17.34 21.52 0.23
C LYS A 84 18.63 21.15 -0.48
N SER A 85 18.64 20.01 -1.17
CA SER A 85 19.80 19.51 -1.92
C SER A 85 20.16 20.47 -3.05
N GLN A 86 19.19 21.01 -3.78
CA GLN A 86 19.42 21.98 -4.85
C GLN A 86 20.07 23.27 -4.32
N ARG A 87 19.56 23.80 -3.19
CA ARG A 87 20.14 24.98 -2.54
C ARG A 87 21.57 24.74 -2.06
N ALA A 88 21.82 23.57 -1.45
CA ALA A 88 23.16 23.19 -1.02
C ALA A 88 24.11 23.02 -2.21
N CYS A 89 23.63 22.43 -3.31
CA CYS A 89 24.39 22.26 -4.55
C CYS A 89 24.83 23.62 -5.10
N LEU A 90 23.89 24.55 -5.29
CA LEU A 90 24.19 25.91 -5.75
C LEU A 90 25.28 26.56 -4.88
N HIS A 91 25.10 26.55 -3.57
CA HIS A 91 26.06 27.17 -2.65
C HIS A 91 27.46 26.55 -2.73
N LEU A 92 27.55 25.21 -2.73
CA LEU A 92 28.83 24.49 -2.77
C LEU A 92 29.51 24.61 -4.14
N ASP A 93 28.73 24.66 -5.22
CA ASP A 93 29.23 24.88 -6.57
C ASP A 93 29.80 26.30 -6.73
N GLU A 94 29.09 27.31 -6.21
CA GLU A 94 29.56 28.70 -6.18
C GLU A 94 30.87 28.83 -5.39
N GLU A 95 31.01 28.16 -4.23
CA GLU A 95 32.24 28.13 -3.44
C GLU A 95 33.44 27.55 -4.21
N LYS A 96 33.19 26.58 -5.12
CA LYS A 96 34.20 26.01 -6.01
C LYS A 96 34.40 26.79 -7.31
N GLY A 97 33.64 27.86 -7.54
CA GLY A 97 33.68 28.63 -8.78
C GLY A 97 33.09 27.92 -9.99
N ILE A 98 32.19 26.96 -9.78
CA ILE A 98 31.38 26.34 -10.82
C ILE A 98 30.23 27.31 -11.12
N ASN A 99 30.18 27.81 -12.37
CA ASN A 99 29.19 28.83 -12.77
C ASN A 99 27.97 28.25 -13.48
N ASP A 100 28.03 26.98 -13.89
CA ASP A 100 26.97 26.31 -14.63
C ASP A 100 26.66 24.95 -13.95
N PRO A 101 25.38 24.65 -13.69
CA PRO A 101 25.01 23.38 -13.08
C PRO A 101 25.24 22.22 -14.07
N GLN A 102 25.65 21.06 -13.54
CA GLN A 102 25.86 19.86 -14.37
C GLN A 102 24.56 19.43 -15.09
N GLU A 103 23.43 19.54 -14.41
CA GLU A 103 22.10 19.39 -14.99
C GLU A 103 21.27 20.63 -14.66
N LYS A 104 20.42 21.10 -15.58
CA LYS A 104 19.63 22.33 -15.39
C LYS A 104 18.82 22.36 -14.09
N TRP A 105 18.37 21.19 -13.62
CA TRP A 105 17.53 21.04 -12.42
C TRP A 105 18.35 20.81 -11.13
N TYR A 106 19.69 20.73 -11.18
CA TYR A 106 20.53 20.62 -9.98
C TYR A 106 20.48 21.88 -9.12
N TRP A 107 20.32 23.04 -9.75
CA TRP A 107 20.13 24.30 -9.05
C TRP A 107 18.64 24.68 -9.01
N PRO A 108 18.21 25.44 -8.00
CA PRO A 108 16.88 26.03 -8.02
C PRO A 108 16.74 26.93 -9.25
N VAL A 109 15.60 26.85 -9.93
CA VAL A 109 15.23 27.88 -10.92
C VAL A 109 15.17 29.20 -10.15
N ALA A 110 15.98 30.18 -10.53
CA ALA A 110 15.99 31.48 -9.88
C ALA A 110 14.59 32.09 -9.97
N GLU A 111 13.91 32.21 -8.84
CA GLU A 111 12.65 32.95 -8.74
C GLU A 111 12.98 34.41 -9.07
N GLN A 112 12.64 34.85 -10.28
CA GLN A 112 12.46 36.29 -10.49
C GLN A 112 11.29 36.75 -9.61
N PRO A 113 11.38 37.93 -8.98
CA PRO A 113 10.33 38.40 -8.09
C PRO A 113 9.02 38.64 -8.86
N GLU A 114 8.07 37.73 -8.67
CA GLU A 114 6.61 37.87 -8.74
C GLU A 114 6.08 39.08 -9.55
N ASP A 115 6.03 38.96 -10.88
CA ASP A 115 5.02 39.64 -11.69
C ASP A 115 3.89 38.62 -11.97
N GLU A 116 2.67 38.93 -11.52
CA GLU A 116 1.47 38.07 -11.54
C GLU A 116 0.91 37.78 -12.95
N ASN A 117 1.74 37.65 -13.99
CA ASN A 117 1.23 37.40 -15.34
C ASN A 117 2.27 36.78 -16.26
N GLU A 118 2.56 35.48 -16.08
CA GLU A 118 3.34 34.73 -17.08
C GLU A 118 2.61 33.46 -17.50
N GLU A 119 2.20 33.54 -18.76
CA GLU A 119 1.58 32.53 -19.59
C GLU A 119 2.43 31.25 -19.60
N GLU A 120 1.75 30.10 -19.58
CA GLU A 120 2.36 28.80 -19.83
C GLU A 120 3.13 28.85 -21.15
N GLU A 121 4.45 29.02 -21.08
CA GLU A 121 5.31 28.93 -22.25
C GLU A 121 5.46 27.44 -22.61
N ASP A 122 4.47 26.96 -23.35
CA ASP A 122 4.42 25.68 -24.08
C ASP A 122 5.60 25.59 -25.05
N THR A 123 6.76 25.23 -24.52
CA THR A 123 7.90 24.78 -25.32
C THR A 123 7.68 23.30 -25.64
N LYS A 124 7.08 23.09 -26.82
CA LYS A 124 6.94 21.80 -27.46
C LYS A 124 8.28 21.08 -27.62
N ASP A 125 8.21 19.77 -27.38
CA ASP A 125 9.00 18.72 -28.03
C ASP A 125 10.41 18.46 -27.49
N ASP A 126 10.46 17.69 -26.40
CA ASP A 126 11.17 16.41 -26.40
C ASP A 126 10.43 15.47 -25.42
N GLU A 127 10.08 14.29 -25.89
CA GLU A 127 9.59 13.15 -25.10
C GLU A 127 10.73 12.64 -24.19
N VAL A 128 11.20 13.49 -23.28
CA VAL A 128 12.14 13.14 -22.21
C VAL A 128 11.28 12.61 -21.08
N GLU A 129 11.51 11.37 -20.66
CA GLU A 129 10.98 10.86 -19.40
C GLU A 129 11.29 11.88 -18.30
N GLU A 130 10.26 12.61 -17.86
CA GLU A 130 10.41 13.61 -16.82
C GLU A 130 10.80 12.88 -15.54
N LEU A 131 12.09 12.92 -15.19
CA LEU A 131 12.61 12.25 -14.00
C LEU A 131 11.75 12.63 -12.78
N SER A 132 11.31 11.61 -12.05
CA SER A 132 10.57 11.79 -10.81
C SER A 132 11.40 12.57 -9.80
N SER A 133 10.75 13.23 -8.84
CA SER A 133 11.46 13.94 -7.76
C SER A 133 12.40 13.01 -6.98
N LEU A 134 12.08 11.71 -6.90
CA LEU A 134 12.94 10.71 -6.26
C LEU A 134 14.23 10.50 -7.05
N GLU A 135 14.13 10.24 -8.35
CA GLU A 135 15.31 10.03 -9.21
C GLU A 135 16.17 11.29 -9.27
N LYS A 136 15.55 12.47 -9.30
CA LYS A 136 16.24 13.76 -9.20
C LYS A 136 17.01 13.86 -7.87
N LEU A 137 16.37 13.51 -6.75
CA LEU A 137 17.00 13.54 -5.43
C LEU A 137 18.19 12.56 -5.34
N GLU A 138 18.03 11.33 -5.83
CA GLU A 138 19.09 10.32 -5.84
C GLU A 138 20.30 10.78 -6.66
N ALA A 139 20.08 11.29 -7.87
CA ALA A 139 21.16 11.78 -8.72
C ALA A 139 21.87 13.01 -8.11
N LEU A 140 21.12 13.95 -7.53
CA LEU A 140 21.70 15.15 -6.91
C LEU A 140 22.45 14.84 -5.62
N THR A 141 21.93 13.96 -4.77
CA THR A 141 22.62 13.55 -3.55
C THR A 141 23.88 12.74 -3.86
N ALA A 142 23.87 11.91 -4.91
CA ALA A 142 25.08 11.26 -5.40
C ALA A 142 26.14 12.27 -5.87
N TYR A 143 25.73 13.32 -6.60
CA TYR A 143 26.62 14.41 -6.99
C TYR A 143 27.24 15.11 -5.77
N LEU A 144 26.42 15.53 -4.81
CA LEU A 144 26.86 16.20 -3.59
C LEU A 144 27.86 15.34 -2.78
N ARG A 145 27.63 14.04 -2.68
CA ARG A 145 28.53 13.13 -1.95
C ARG A 145 29.83 12.88 -2.69
N LYS A 146 29.81 12.80 -4.02
CA LYS A 146 31.00 12.50 -4.83
C LYS A 146 31.89 13.72 -5.02
N GLU A 147 31.29 14.86 -5.36
CA GLU A 147 32.03 16.07 -5.73
C GLU A 147 32.35 16.90 -4.50
N HIS A 148 31.38 17.09 -3.62
CA HIS A 148 31.50 18.00 -2.46
C HIS A 148 31.72 17.30 -1.13
N PHE A 149 31.77 15.96 -1.12
CA PHE A 149 31.77 15.16 0.09
C PHE A 149 30.72 15.67 1.10
N TYR A 150 29.54 16.02 0.61
CA TYR A 150 28.48 16.62 1.43
C TYR A 150 27.30 15.66 1.59
N CYS A 151 26.77 15.58 2.81
CA CYS A 151 25.55 14.83 3.09
C CYS A 151 24.44 15.79 3.55
N ILE A 152 23.34 15.80 2.81
CA ILE A 152 22.20 16.69 3.06
C ILE A 152 21.46 16.33 4.37
N TRP A 153 21.49 15.06 4.79
CA TRP A 153 20.81 14.60 6.00
C TRP A 153 21.66 14.81 7.26
N CYS A 154 22.99 14.69 7.15
CA CYS A 154 23.89 15.07 8.24
C CYS A 154 24.03 16.61 8.36
N GLY A 155 23.87 17.34 7.25
CA GLY A 155 24.05 18.79 7.19
C GLY A 155 25.52 19.22 7.30
N THR A 156 26.46 18.37 6.87
CA THR A 156 27.90 18.66 6.94
C THR A 156 28.63 18.18 5.68
N ALA A 157 29.71 18.89 5.35
CA ALA A 157 30.73 18.42 4.43
C ALA A 157 31.81 17.64 5.19
N TYR A 158 32.43 16.70 4.50
CA TYR A 158 33.52 15.86 4.98
C TYR A 158 34.83 16.26 4.29
N GLN A 159 35.96 15.81 4.81
CA GLN A 159 37.27 16.15 4.26
C GLN A 159 37.52 15.48 2.92
N ASP A 160 37.13 14.21 2.81
CA ASP A 160 37.26 13.39 1.61
C ASP A 160 36.23 12.25 1.61
N ASN A 161 36.33 11.38 0.60
CA ASN A 161 35.43 10.25 0.44
C ASN A 161 35.58 9.19 1.54
N GLU A 162 36.77 9.01 2.12
CA GLU A 162 36.99 8.02 3.18
C GLU A 162 36.38 8.51 4.51
N ASP A 163 36.56 9.79 4.81
CA ASP A 163 35.91 10.47 5.93
C ASP A 163 34.38 10.39 5.83
N LEU A 164 33.84 10.66 4.63
CA LEU A 164 32.40 10.54 4.37
C LEU A 164 31.87 9.12 4.58
N LEU A 165 32.56 8.10 4.07
CA LEU A 165 32.12 6.70 4.20
C LEU A 165 32.21 6.16 5.62
N SER A 166 33.13 6.68 6.44
CA SER A 166 33.33 6.23 7.82
C SER A 166 32.44 6.94 8.83
N ASN A 167 32.07 8.21 8.56
CA ASN A 167 31.34 9.05 9.50
C ASN A 167 29.87 9.30 9.12
N CYS A 168 29.47 9.11 7.86
CA CYS A 168 28.09 9.26 7.44
C CYS A 168 27.29 7.95 7.64
N PRO A 169 26.12 7.97 8.32
CA PRO A 169 25.30 6.77 8.56
C PRO A 169 24.87 6.01 7.30
N GLY A 170 24.63 6.74 6.21
CA GLY A 170 24.29 6.16 4.90
C GLY A 170 24.05 7.22 3.83
N ASP A 171 23.41 6.82 2.74
CA ASP A 171 23.15 7.66 1.56
C ASP A 171 21.67 7.94 1.33
N CYS A 172 20.78 7.50 2.23
CA CYS A 172 19.37 7.81 2.16
C CYS A 172 18.85 8.45 3.46
N SER A 173 17.67 9.08 3.38
CA SER A 173 17.06 9.73 4.55
C SER A 173 16.81 8.76 5.71
N ALA A 174 16.51 7.49 5.42
CA ALA A 174 16.16 6.51 6.44
C ALA A 174 17.33 6.13 7.34
N ASP A 175 18.58 6.31 6.88
CA ASP A 175 19.79 6.04 7.68
C ASP A 175 20.05 7.11 8.75
N HIS A 176 19.28 8.21 8.71
CA HIS A 176 19.49 9.41 9.52
C HIS A 176 18.27 9.75 10.42
N ASP A 177 17.25 8.88 10.46
CA ASP A 177 16.05 9.03 11.29
C ASP A 177 16.26 8.49 12.73
#